data_AF-A0A8X7VHF6-F1
#
_entry.id   AF-A0A8X7VHF6-F1
#
_cell.length_a   1.000
_cell.length_b   1.000
_cell.length_c   1.000
_cell.angle_alpha   90.00
_cell.angle_beta   90.00
_cell.angle_gamma   90.00
#
_symmetry.space_group_name_H-M   'P 1'
#
loop_
_entity.id
_entity.type
_entity.pdbx_description
1 polymer ?
#
loop_
_entity_poly.entity_id
_entity_poly.type
_entity_poly.pdbx_seq_one_letter_code
_entity_poly.pdbx_strand_id
1 'polypeptide(L)'
;MVIISSGVVLTRTCSWRLRPPCLVFRRRFCGAATSCSVSLKGKRNSEKEKVIVISGPTGAGKSRLALELAKRLNGEIISADSVQVYRGLDVGSAKPSARDRKEVPHHLIDILHPSQDYSVGQFFDDGRKATKDILSRGRVPIVTGGTGLYLRWFIYGKPDVPKPSPEIVSEVHDMLIGFQTEYNWDAAVEFVVNAGDQKASSLARNDWYRLRRSLEILKSTGSPPSSFRVPYDSFRENLNSPDANDFDENGSSGDDISIQNIQTDLDYDFLCFFLSSPRVDLYRSIDFRCEDMLSGAEGVLSEARWLLDLGLLPNTSSATRAIGYRQAMEYLSKCRRQGGVSSPGEFYGFLNKFQQASRNFAKRQMTWFRCEPMYHWLNASRPLDAILEFIYDAYEKESETLVVPDSLRMNKDLRNSREANALKGYRPRNRHFVGREDCSSVLEWISSEGCKSEVPCVEGTAT
;
A
#
# COMPACT_ATOMS: atom_id res chain seq x y z
N MET A 1 -8.19 70.65 -4.31
CA MET A 1 -7.00 71.47 -4.02
C MET A 1 -5.94 71.12 -5.06
N VAL A 2 -5.80 72.01 -6.06
CA VAL A 2 -4.65 72.27 -6.97
C VAL A 2 -4.10 71.07 -7.80
N ILE A 3 -4.63 70.71 -9.00
CA ILE A 3 -4.36 71.18 -10.42
C ILE A 3 -3.02 70.58 -10.96
N ILE A 4 -2.83 69.90 -12.12
CA ILE A 4 -3.02 70.19 -13.59
C ILE A 4 -2.85 68.86 -14.41
N SER A 5 -3.82 68.41 -15.24
CA SER A 5 -3.94 68.45 -16.74
C SER A 5 -2.98 67.53 -17.54
N SER A 6 -3.43 66.45 -18.20
CA SER A 6 -4.10 66.30 -19.53
C SER A 6 -3.20 66.54 -20.76
N GLY A 7 -3.23 65.61 -21.72
CA GLY A 7 -2.71 65.86 -23.08
C GLY A 7 -2.58 64.61 -23.98
N VAL A 8 -3.63 64.32 -24.75
CA VAL A 8 -3.61 63.44 -25.93
C VAL A 8 -3.37 64.30 -27.17
N VAL A 9 -2.47 63.90 -28.08
CA VAL A 9 -2.48 64.36 -29.48
C VAL A 9 -2.11 63.20 -30.41
N LEU A 10 -3.04 62.89 -31.32
CA LEU A 10 -2.86 62.09 -32.53
C LEU A 10 -2.17 62.92 -33.62
N THR A 11 -1.25 62.33 -34.39
CA THR A 11 -1.04 62.71 -35.80
C THR A 11 -0.77 61.51 -36.71
N ARG A 12 -1.40 61.61 -37.88
CA ARG A 12 -1.59 60.68 -39.01
C ARG A 12 -0.34 60.32 -39.83
N THR A 13 -0.33 59.05 -40.27
CA THR A 13 -0.01 58.49 -41.61
C THR A 13 1.18 58.98 -42.45
N CYS A 14 2.00 58.03 -42.92
CA CYS A 14 2.30 57.88 -44.36
C CYS A 14 2.85 56.48 -44.70
N SER A 15 2.34 55.88 -45.77
CA SER A 15 2.73 54.57 -46.29
C SER A 15 3.67 54.75 -47.48
N TRP A 16 4.72 53.92 -47.62
CA TRP A 16 5.30 53.59 -48.93
C TRP A 16 5.81 52.14 -48.94
N ARG A 17 5.18 51.31 -49.77
CA ARG A 17 5.72 50.03 -50.25
C ARG A 17 6.65 50.32 -51.43
N LEU A 18 7.78 49.61 -51.56
CA LEU A 18 8.41 49.29 -52.85
C LEU A 18 9.25 47.99 -52.72
N ARG A 19 9.32 47.23 -53.82
CA ARG A 19 9.76 45.82 -53.99
C ARG A 19 11.21 45.73 -54.58
N PRO A 20 11.80 44.52 -54.82
CA PRO A 20 13.25 44.18 -54.75
C PRO A 20 14.05 44.36 -56.06
N PRO A 21 15.36 43.99 -56.13
CA PRO A 21 15.74 42.78 -56.89
C PRO A 21 17.03 42.01 -56.45
N CYS A 22 17.20 40.82 -57.07
CA CYS A 22 18.28 39.82 -56.99
C CYS A 22 19.66 40.21 -57.57
N LEU A 23 20.65 39.31 -57.33
CA LEU A 23 21.88 38.93 -58.10
C LEU A 23 23.21 39.24 -57.35
N VAL A 24 24.29 38.42 -57.26
CA VAL A 24 24.63 37.01 -57.64
C VAL A 24 26.10 36.66 -57.19
N PHE A 25 26.44 35.35 -57.13
CA PHE A 25 27.78 34.66 -57.07
C PHE A 25 28.64 34.81 -55.78
N ARG A 26 29.31 33.78 -55.22
CA ARG A 26 30.13 32.72 -55.84
C ARG A 26 30.39 31.55 -54.86
N ARG A 27 30.43 30.30 -55.37
CA ARG A 27 30.87 29.09 -54.64
C ARG A 27 32.40 29.08 -54.43
N ARG A 28 32.85 28.65 -53.24
CA ARG A 28 33.92 27.64 -53.10
C ARG A 28 33.92 27.01 -51.69
N PHE A 29 34.09 25.69 -51.70
CA PHE A 29 34.15 24.75 -50.57
C PHE A 29 35.41 24.94 -49.70
N CYS A 30 35.23 24.79 -48.38
CA CYS A 30 36.12 24.23 -47.34
C CYS A 30 35.34 24.45 -46.03
N GLY A 31 34.96 23.48 -45.20
CA GLY A 31 35.65 22.26 -44.81
C GLY A 31 35.94 22.35 -43.32
N ALA A 32 34.91 22.16 -42.47
CA ALA A 32 35.00 21.74 -41.06
C ALA A 32 33.58 21.70 -40.48
N ALA A 33 32.90 20.55 -40.61
CA ALA A 33 31.78 20.23 -39.77
C ALA A 33 32.34 19.92 -38.37
N THR A 34 32.07 20.79 -37.39
CA THR A 34 32.21 20.39 -35.99
C THR A 34 31.05 19.46 -35.71
N SER A 35 31.24 18.18 -35.98
CA SER A 35 30.36 17.14 -35.48
C SER A 35 30.48 17.16 -33.96
N CYS A 36 29.52 17.78 -33.28
CA CYS A 36 29.20 17.36 -31.94
C CYS A 36 28.75 15.91 -32.07
N SER A 37 29.69 14.98 -31.82
CA SER A 37 29.39 13.58 -31.67
C SER A 37 28.46 13.46 -30.46
N VAL A 38 27.16 13.54 -30.72
CA VAL A 38 26.17 12.88 -29.87
C VAL A 38 26.64 11.43 -29.88
N SER A 39 27.23 11.02 -28.77
CA SER A 39 27.47 9.60 -28.53
C SER A 39 26.07 8.98 -28.43
N LEU A 40 25.54 8.60 -29.58
CA LEU A 40 24.51 7.59 -29.70
C LEU A 40 25.17 6.34 -29.13
N LYS A 41 25.14 6.20 -27.79
CA LYS A 41 25.32 4.93 -27.13
C LYS A 41 24.39 3.99 -27.86
N GLY A 42 25.00 3.07 -28.59
CA GLY A 42 24.31 2.13 -29.47
C GLY A 42 23.17 1.46 -28.71
N LYS A 43 22.14 1.07 -29.48
CA LYS A 43 21.07 0.18 -29.04
C LYS A 43 21.64 -0.88 -28.09
N ARG A 44 21.50 -0.65 -26.79
CA ARG A 44 21.65 -1.66 -25.77
C ARG A 44 20.46 -2.60 -25.94
N ASN A 45 20.66 -3.91 -25.80
CA ASN A 45 19.56 -4.79 -25.42
C ASN A 45 18.80 -4.08 -24.28
N SER A 46 17.49 -3.88 -24.41
CA SER A 46 16.74 -3.01 -23.52
C SER A 46 16.73 -3.59 -22.10
N GLU A 47 17.71 -3.20 -21.28
CA GLU A 47 17.70 -3.49 -19.86
C GLU A 47 16.47 -2.84 -19.26
N LYS A 48 15.62 -3.65 -18.62
CA LYS A 48 14.41 -3.17 -17.97
C LYS A 48 14.79 -2.22 -16.84
N GLU A 49 13.98 -1.18 -16.66
CA GLU A 49 14.17 -0.23 -15.57
C GLU A 49 13.97 -0.92 -14.22
N LYS A 50 14.82 -0.59 -13.24
CA LYS A 50 14.82 -1.20 -11.91
C LYS A 50 13.79 -0.56 -10.98
N VAL A 51 13.09 -1.38 -10.21
CA VAL A 51 12.14 -0.95 -9.17
C VAL A 51 12.43 -1.70 -7.88
N ILE A 52 12.67 -0.97 -6.79
CA ILE A 52 12.92 -1.58 -5.48
C ILE A 52 11.58 -1.77 -4.75
N VAL A 53 11.34 -2.95 -4.21
CA VAL A 53 10.16 -3.24 -3.39
C VAL A 53 10.59 -3.65 -1.99
N ILE A 54 10.21 -2.87 -0.97
CA ILE A 54 10.49 -3.15 0.44
C ILE A 54 9.19 -3.52 1.16
N SER A 55 9.04 -4.81 1.45
CA SER A 55 7.91 -5.37 2.18
C SER A 55 8.33 -5.93 3.55
N GLY A 56 7.37 -6.42 4.33
CA GLY A 56 7.56 -6.83 5.72
C GLY A 56 6.33 -6.59 6.59
N PRO A 57 6.21 -7.26 7.75
CA PRO A 57 5.10 -7.05 8.66
C PRO A 57 5.11 -5.63 9.27
N THR A 58 3.95 -5.19 9.79
CA THR A 58 3.91 -3.98 10.61
C THR A 58 4.86 -4.10 11.81
N GLY A 59 5.54 -3.02 12.20
CA GLY A 59 6.55 -3.02 13.26
C GLY A 59 7.95 -3.49 12.86
N ALA A 60 8.19 -3.87 11.59
CA ALA A 60 9.50 -4.32 11.11
C ALA A 60 10.51 -3.21 10.73
N GLY A 61 10.11 -1.93 10.74
CA GLY A 61 11.01 -0.81 10.41
C GLY A 61 11.13 -0.43 8.93
N LYS A 62 10.23 -0.93 8.07
CA LYS A 62 10.24 -0.68 6.60
C LYS A 62 10.34 0.79 6.21
N SER A 63 9.53 1.66 6.82
CA SER A 63 9.46 3.08 6.47
C SER A 63 10.80 3.78 6.67
N ARG A 64 11.50 3.46 7.78
CA ARG A 64 12.84 4.01 8.05
C ARG A 64 13.86 3.51 7.04
N LEU A 65 13.83 2.21 6.71
CA LEU A 65 14.73 1.63 5.69
C LEU A 65 14.49 2.28 4.31
N ALA A 66 13.24 2.42 3.89
CA ALA A 66 12.88 3.02 2.61
C ALA A 66 13.28 4.50 2.53
N LEU A 67 13.09 5.27 3.61
CA LEU A 67 13.48 6.68 3.68
C LEU A 67 14.99 6.87 3.51
N GLU A 68 15.79 6.12 4.29
CA GLU A 68 17.25 6.23 4.23
C GLU A 68 17.82 5.71 2.91
N LEU A 69 17.22 4.67 2.33
CA LEU A 69 17.60 4.17 1.01
C LEU A 69 17.28 5.20 -0.09
N ALA A 70 16.10 5.82 -0.04
CA ALA A 70 15.69 6.83 -1.01
C ALA A 70 16.63 8.04 -1.02
N LYS A 71 17.12 8.47 0.15
CA LYS A 71 18.13 9.54 0.25
C LYS A 71 19.42 9.16 -0.48
N ARG A 72 19.89 7.92 -0.34
CA ARG A 72 21.14 7.43 -0.96
C ARG A 72 21.01 7.24 -2.48
N LEU A 73 19.88 6.73 -2.93
CA LEU A 73 19.62 6.43 -4.34
C LEU A 73 18.99 7.58 -5.11
N ASN A 74 18.85 8.77 -4.50
CA ASN A 74 18.11 9.89 -5.09
C ASN A 74 16.69 9.46 -5.53
N GLY A 75 16.05 8.59 -4.73
CA GLY A 75 14.79 7.93 -5.03
C GLY A 75 13.56 8.63 -4.46
N GLU A 76 12.40 8.10 -4.81
CA GLU A 76 11.09 8.52 -4.34
C GLU A 76 10.28 7.30 -3.88
N ILE A 77 9.43 7.47 -2.87
CA ILE A 77 8.73 6.35 -2.22
C ILE A 77 7.29 6.26 -2.71
N ILE A 78 6.84 5.08 -3.10
CA ILE A 78 5.43 4.78 -3.40
C ILE A 78 4.87 3.95 -2.25
N SER A 79 3.85 4.46 -1.55
CA SER A 79 3.21 3.71 -0.45
C SER A 79 2.30 2.60 -0.99
N ALA A 80 2.56 1.37 -0.59
CA ALA A 80 1.75 0.17 -0.82
C ALA A 80 1.02 -0.25 0.46
N ASP A 81 0.37 0.72 1.12
CA ASP A 81 -0.44 0.55 2.33
C ASP A 81 -1.89 0.98 2.07
N SER A 82 -2.86 0.14 2.46
CA SER A 82 -4.28 0.40 2.17
C SER A 82 -4.93 1.44 3.07
N VAL A 83 -4.21 1.96 4.07
CA VAL A 83 -4.71 2.93 5.06
C VAL A 83 -4.02 4.29 4.92
N GLN A 84 -2.73 4.32 4.60
CA GLN A 84 -1.99 5.58 4.44
C GLN A 84 -2.51 6.47 3.29
N VAL A 85 -3.33 5.91 2.39
CA VAL A 85 -4.01 6.65 1.32
C VAL A 85 -5.04 7.67 1.86
N TYR A 86 -5.57 7.48 3.08
CA TYR A 86 -6.61 8.33 3.65
C TYR A 86 -6.06 9.52 4.43
N ARG A 87 -6.62 10.70 4.15
CA ARG A 87 -6.37 11.95 4.89
C ARG A 87 -6.84 11.85 6.33
N GLY A 88 -6.07 12.43 7.25
CA GLY A 88 -6.40 12.50 8.68
C GLY A 88 -6.23 11.18 9.44
N LEU A 89 -5.78 10.12 8.77
CA LEU A 89 -5.47 8.82 9.37
C LEU A 89 -3.95 8.61 9.40
N ASP A 90 -3.27 9.31 10.29
CA ASP A 90 -1.80 9.46 10.32
C ASP A 90 -1.17 8.55 11.39
N VAL A 91 -1.63 8.65 12.63
CA VAL A 91 -1.11 7.95 13.80
C VAL A 91 -1.39 6.46 13.68
N GLY A 92 -2.65 6.06 13.50
CA GLY A 92 -3.02 4.63 13.45
C GLY A 92 -2.43 3.89 12.24
N SER A 93 -2.15 4.61 11.14
CA SER A 93 -1.50 4.04 9.94
C SER A 93 0.03 4.09 9.99
N ALA A 94 0.60 4.77 11.00
CA ALA A 94 1.99 5.21 11.06
C ALA A 94 2.49 5.77 9.74
N LYS A 95 1.76 6.76 9.24
CA LYS A 95 2.15 7.53 8.08
C LYS A 95 3.51 8.19 8.34
N PRO A 96 4.41 8.26 7.34
CA PRO A 96 5.65 9.03 7.44
C PRO A 96 5.35 10.48 7.85
N SER A 97 6.20 11.04 8.71
CA SER A 97 5.97 12.38 9.26
C SER A 97 6.01 13.45 8.17
N ALA A 98 5.46 14.63 8.44
CA ALA A 98 5.58 15.76 7.52
C ALA A 98 7.04 16.14 7.23
N ARG A 99 7.95 15.89 8.17
CA ARG A 99 9.40 16.05 7.97
C ARG A 99 9.94 15.02 6.98
N ASP A 100 9.65 13.73 7.20
CA ASP A 100 10.13 12.66 6.31
C ASP A 100 9.61 12.86 4.87
N ARG A 101 8.35 13.29 4.72
CA ARG A 101 7.72 13.58 3.43
C ARG A 101 8.28 14.82 2.72
N LYS A 102 8.88 15.76 3.47
CA LYS A 102 9.63 16.90 2.90
C LYS A 102 11.04 16.49 2.47
N GLU A 103 11.66 15.56 3.21
CA GLU A 103 12.99 15.06 2.89
C GLU A 103 12.98 14.15 1.66
N VAL A 104 11.98 13.28 1.52
CA VAL A 104 11.79 12.37 0.37
C VAL A 104 10.34 12.42 -0.09
N PRO A 105 10.05 12.62 -1.39
CA PRO A 105 8.69 12.54 -1.92
C PRO A 105 8.05 11.17 -1.65
N HIS A 106 6.83 11.19 -1.11
CA HIS A 106 6.01 10.01 -0.92
C HIS A 106 4.73 10.10 -1.76
N HIS A 107 4.51 9.09 -2.60
CA HIS A 107 3.34 8.94 -3.45
C HIS A 107 2.29 8.05 -2.78
N LEU A 108 1.03 8.24 -3.20
CA LEU A 108 -0.14 7.48 -2.71
C LEU A 108 -0.38 7.60 -1.19
N ILE A 109 -0.08 8.77 -0.64
CA ILE A 109 -0.40 9.15 0.73
C ILE A 109 -1.34 10.35 0.68
N ASP A 110 -2.37 10.37 1.53
CA ASP A 110 -3.34 11.49 1.61
C ASP A 110 -4.09 11.79 0.29
N ILE A 111 -4.27 10.77 -0.55
CA ILE A 111 -4.94 10.89 -1.84
C ILE A 111 -6.47 10.78 -1.75
N LEU A 112 -7.02 10.27 -0.63
CA LEU A 112 -8.45 10.02 -0.46
C LEU A 112 -9.02 10.58 0.85
N HIS A 113 -10.31 10.88 0.81
CA HIS A 113 -11.13 11.11 2.01
C HIS A 113 -11.51 9.75 2.65
N PRO A 114 -11.62 9.61 3.99
CA PRO A 114 -11.93 8.33 4.64
C PRO A 114 -13.28 7.67 4.29
N SER A 115 -14.22 8.43 3.70
CA SER A 115 -15.49 7.91 3.19
C SER A 115 -15.37 7.28 1.79
N GLN A 116 -14.24 7.45 1.11
CA GLN A 116 -14.01 6.90 -0.22
C GLN A 116 -13.41 5.50 -0.13
N ASP A 117 -13.69 4.66 -1.12
CA ASP A 117 -13.08 3.34 -1.23
C ASP A 117 -11.82 3.36 -2.11
N TYR A 118 -10.87 2.47 -1.77
CA TYR A 118 -9.65 2.25 -2.55
C TYR A 118 -9.43 0.77 -2.82
N SER A 119 -9.43 0.41 -4.10
CA SER A 119 -9.27 -0.95 -4.58
C SER A 119 -7.81 -1.26 -4.97
N VAL A 120 -7.47 -2.55 -4.98
CA VAL A 120 -6.16 -2.99 -5.49
C VAL A 120 -5.96 -2.65 -6.98
N GLY A 121 -7.05 -2.58 -7.76
CA GLY A 121 -7.00 -2.12 -9.14
C GLY A 121 -6.56 -0.66 -9.26
N GLN A 122 -7.12 0.22 -8.41
CA GLN A 122 -6.69 1.62 -8.35
C GLN A 122 -5.23 1.74 -7.89
N PHE A 123 -4.83 1.00 -6.85
CA PHE A 123 -3.42 0.97 -6.45
C PHE A 123 -2.49 0.54 -7.58
N PHE A 124 -2.86 -0.48 -8.35
CA PHE A 124 -2.08 -0.90 -9.52
C PHE A 124 -1.93 0.27 -10.50
N ASP A 125 -3.04 0.87 -10.93
CA ASP A 125 -3.02 1.95 -11.92
C ASP A 125 -2.20 3.16 -11.42
N ASP A 126 -2.46 3.61 -10.19
CA ASP A 126 -1.80 4.77 -9.58
C ASP A 126 -0.32 4.51 -9.28
N GLY A 127 0.02 3.33 -8.75
CA GLY A 127 1.39 2.94 -8.45
C GLY A 127 2.24 2.79 -9.71
N ARG A 128 1.69 2.19 -10.77
CA ARG A 128 2.36 2.07 -12.06
C ARG A 128 2.56 3.44 -12.72
N LYS A 129 1.58 4.34 -12.60
CA LYS A 129 1.70 5.74 -13.05
C LYS A 129 2.80 6.48 -12.29
N ALA A 130 2.82 6.41 -10.96
CA ALA A 130 3.86 7.01 -10.14
C ALA A 130 5.25 6.46 -10.47
N THR A 131 5.36 5.14 -10.70
CA THR A 131 6.63 4.50 -11.10
C THR A 131 7.16 5.08 -12.42
N LYS A 132 6.31 5.19 -13.44
CA LYS A 132 6.68 5.78 -14.74
C LYS A 132 7.10 7.25 -14.61
N ASP A 133 6.37 8.02 -13.81
CA ASP A 133 6.67 9.43 -13.55
C ASP A 133 8.04 9.61 -12.86
N ILE A 134 8.32 8.82 -11.82
CA ILE A 134 9.61 8.81 -11.11
C ILE A 134 10.76 8.45 -12.07
N LEU A 135 10.61 7.36 -12.83
CA LEU A 135 11.61 6.92 -13.80
C LEU A 135 11.86 7.97 -14.89
N SER A 136 10.81 8.64 -15.38
CA SER A 136 10.94 9.70 -16.38
C SER A 136 11.75 10.92 -15.89
N ARG A 137 11.84 11.12 -14.57
CA ARG A 137 12.68 12.14 -13.93
C ARG A 137 14.11 11.66 -13.64
N GLY A 138 14.47 10.44 -14.04
CA GLY A 138 15.76 9.82 -13.72
C GLY A 138 15.92 9.50 -12.23
N ARG A 139 14.81 9.25 -11.52
CA ARG A 139 14.76 8.95 -10.08
C ARG A 139 14.50 7.47 -9.86
N VAL A 140 14.84 6.96 -8.68
CA VAL A 140 14.67 5.54 -8.33
C VAL A 140 13.32 5.31 -7.65
N PRO A 141 12.40 4.50 -8.23
CA PRO A 141 11.14 4.16 -7.58
C PRO A 141 11.33 3.10 -6.49
N ILE A 142 10.95 3.45 -5.26
CA ILE A 142 10.99 2.56 -4.10
C ILE A 142 9.56 2.33 -3.60
N VAL A 143 9.01 1.15 -3.85
CA VAL A 143 7.68 0.77 -3.38
C VAL A 143 7.80 0.17 -1.97
N THR A 144 7.13 0.75 -0.98
CA THR A 144 7.18 0.25 0.39
C THR A 144 5.79 0.02 0.97
N GLY A 145 5.60 -1.11 1.65
CA GLY A 145 4.30 -1.42 2.24
C GLY A 145 4.20 -2.84 2.77
N GLY A 146 2.99 -3.26 3.12
CA GLY A 146 2.74 -4.61 3.63
C GLY A 146 1.46 -5.24 3.09
N THR A 147 0.80 -4.61 2.13
CA THR A 147 -0.44 -5.10 1.53
C THR A 147 -0.10 -6.11 0.43
N GLY A 148 -0.12 -7.41 0.77
CA GLY A 148 0.34 -8.48 -0.12
C GLY A 148 -0.33 -8.49 -1.51
N LEU A 149 -1.65 -8.31 -1.57
CA LEU A 149 -2.38 -8.29 -2.84
C LEU A 149 -2.01 -7.08 -3.72
N TYR A 150 -1.76 -5.92 -3.11
CA TYR A 150 -1.30 -4.72 -3.81
C TYR A 150 0.04 -4.98 -4.48
N LEU A 151 1.02 -5.46 -3.70
CA LEU A 151 2.36 -5.73 -4.22
C LEU A 151 2.35 -6.86 -5.26
N ARG A 152 1.54 -7.91 -5.07
CA ARG A 152 1.39 -9.00 -6.05
C ARG A 152 0.92 -8.44 -7.40
N TRP A 153 -0.15 -7.65 -7.42
CA TRP A 153 -0.65 -7.09 -8.68
C TRP A 153 0.35 -6.10 -9.29
N PHE A 154 1.02 -5.30 -8.47
CA PHE A 154 2.02 -4.34 -8.95
C PHE A 154 3.23 -5.00 -9.62
N ILE A 155 3.69 -6.13 -9.06
CA ILE A 155 4.84 -6.89 -9.57
C ILE A 155 4.44 -7.73 -10.80
N TYR A 156 3.40 -8.54 -10.66
CA TYR A 156 3.07 -9.58 -11.66
C TYR A 156 2.02 -9.13 -12.69
N GLY A 157 1.34 -8.02 -12.45
CA GLY A 157 0.20 -7.58 -13.26
C GLY A 157 -1.15 -7.86 -12.57
N LYS A 158 -2.16 -7.07 -12.95
CA LYS A 158 -3.55 -7.28 -12.51
C LYS A 158 -4.33 -8.13 -13.52
N PRO A 159 -5.31 -8.95 -13.08
CA PRO A 159 -6.24 -9.61 -13.97
C PRO A 159 -6.99 -8.61 -14.85
N ASP A 160 -7.26 -8.98 -16.10
CA ASP A 160 -8.04 -8.18 -17.03
C ASP A 160 -9.54 -8.43 -16.84
N VAL A 161 -10.05 -8.00 -15.68
CA VAL A 161 -11.47 -8.11 -15.33
C VAL A 161 -12.09 -6.72 -15.44
N PRO A 162 -13.13 -6.53 -16.28
CA PRO A 162 -13.85 -5.27 -16.37
C PRO A 162 -14.40 -4.81 -15.01
N LYS A 163 -14.39 -3.49 -14.78
CA LYS A 163 -15.11 -2.89 -13.65
C LYS A 163 -16.61 -2.93 -13.96
N PRO A 164 -17.45 -3.41 -13.02
CA PRO A 164 -18.90 -3.42 -13.21
C PRO A 164 -19.42 -1.98 -13.28
N SER A 165 -20.48 -1.75 -14.06
CA SER A 165 -21.14 -0.45 -14.08
C SER A 165 -21.94 -0.23 -12.78
N PRO A 166 -22.22 1.02 -12.39
CA PRO A 166 -23.04 1.30 -11.21
C PRO A 166 -24.41 0.60 -11.22
N GLU A 167 -25.01 0.46 -12.40
CA GLU A 167 -26.28 -0.23 -12.61
C GLU A 167 -26.17 -1.71 -12.26
N ILE A 168 -25.11 -2.39 -12.71
CA ILE A 168 -24.86 -3.81 -12.38
C ILE A 168 -24.60 -3.97 -10.89
N VAL A 169 -23.83 -3.06 -10.28
CA VAL A 169 -23.57 -3.10 -8.82
C VAL A 169 -24.88 -2.97 -8.04
N SER A 170 -25.77 -2.06 -8.44
CA SER A 170 -27.09 -1.89 -7.82
C SER A 170 -27.97 -3.13 -8.03
N GLU A 171 -28.06 -3.63 -9.26
CA GLU A 171 -28.86 -4.82 -9.59
C GLU A 171 -28.41 -6.03 -8.75
N VAL A 172 -27.11 -6.28 -8.67
CA VAL A 172 -26.54 -7.38 -7.90
C VAL A 172 -26.76 -7.21 -6.40
N HIS A 173 -26.69 -5.98 -5.89
CA HIS A 173 -27.04 -5.70 -4.51
C HIS A 173 -28.50 -6.09 -4.22
N ASP A 174 -29.44 -5.67 -5.08
CA ASP A 174 -30.86 -5.94 -4.89
C ASP A 174 -31.20 -7.43 -5.04
N MET A 175 -30.47 -8.16 -5.88
CA MET A 175 -30.58 -9.62 -5.99
C MET A 175 -30.11 -10.35 -4.73
N LEU A 176 -29.13 -9.82 -4.00
CA LEU A 176 -28.52 -10.51 -2.85
C LEU A 176 -29.00 -10.01 -1.49
N ILE A 177 -29.60 -8.81 -1.42
CA ILE A 177 -29.94 -8.17 -0.15
C ILE A 177 -30.93 -9.00 0.68
N GLY A 178 -31.94 -9.61 0.05
CA GLY A 178 -32.92 -10.44 0.73
C GLY A 178 -32.28 -11.62 1.46
N PHE A 179 -31.41 -12.36 0.77
CA PHE A 179 -30.66 -13.47 1.38
C PHE A 179 -29.76 -12.99 2.52
N GLN A 180 -29.13 -11.82 2.37
CA GLN A 180 -28.26 -11.26 3.39
C GLN A 180 -29.06 -10.85 4.64
N THR A 181 -30.24 -10.24 4.48
CA THR A 181 -31.12 -9.84 5.58
C THR A 181 -31.73 -11.02 6.33
N GLU A 182 -32.02 -12.11 5.61
CA GLU A 182 -32.54 -13.36 6.18
C GLU A 182 -31.45 -14.29 6.71
N TYR A 183 -30.17 -13.89 6.60
CA TYR A 183 -29.00 -14.69 6.96
C TYR A 183 -28.95 -16.06 6.24
N ASN A 184 -29.50 -16.13 5.03
CA ASN A 184 -29.61 -17.35 4.25
C ASN A 184 -28.44 -17.50 3.27
N TRP A 185 -27.25 -17.78 3.83
CA TRP A 185 -26.01 -17.93 3.06
C TRP A 185 -26.07 -19.05 2.03
N ASP A 186 -26.60 -20.22 2.40
CA ASP A 186 -26.56 -21.41 1.54
C ASP A 186 -27.41 -21.20 0.28
N ALA A 187 -28.59 -20.58 0.41
CA ALA A 187 -29.43 -20.22 -0.74
C ALA A 187 -28.79 -19.15 -1.64
N ALA A 188 -28.07 -18.18 -1.06
CA ALA A 188 -27.34 -17.19 -1.85
C ALA A 188 -26.19 -17.80 -2.65
N VAL A 189 -25.46 -18.76 -2.05
CA VAL A 189 -24.42 -19.52 -2.75
C VAL A 189 -25.03 -20.33 -3.88
N GLU A 190 -26.12 -21.06 -3.62
CA GLU A 190 -26.83 -21.82 -4.65
C GLU A 190 -27.31 -20.92 -5.80
N PHE A 191 -27.83 -19.73 -5.49
CA PHE A 191 -28.23 -18.74 -6.48
C PHE A 191 -27.06 -18.34 -7.40
N VAL A 192 -25.89 -18.01 -6.85
CA VAL A 192 -24.71 -17.62 -7.65
C VAL A 192 -24.11 -18.81 -8.41
N VAL A 193 -24.15 -20.01 -7.84
CA VAL A 193 -23.74 -21.25 -8.52
C VAL A 193 -24.62 -21.49 -9.74
N ASN A 194 -25.94 -21.40 -9.57
CA ASN A 194 -26.92 -21.56 -10.65
C ASN A 194 -26.80 -20.45 -11.70
N ALA A 195 -26.34 -19.26 -11.31
CA ALA A 195 -26.04 -18.16 -12.23
C ALA A 195 -24.75 -18.37 -13.06
N GLY A 196 -23.90 -19.34 -12.71
CA GLY A 196 -22.78 -19.78 -13.53
C GLY A 196 -21.39 -19.80 -12.88
N ASP A 197 -21.25 -19.46 -11.59
CA ASP A 197 -19.97 -19.60 -10.87
C ASP A 197 -19.98 -20.77 -9.90
N GLN A 198 -19.55 -21.94 -10.39
CA GLN A 198 -19.42 -23.15 -9.58
C GLN A 198 -18.44 -22.99 -8.40
N LYS A 199 -17.42 -22.13 -8.53
CA LYS A 199 -16.46 -21.92 -7.44
C LYS A 199 -17.05 -21.16 -6.27
N ALA A 200 -18.21 -20.51 -6.41
CA ALA A 200 -18.90 -19.86 -5.31
C ALA A 200 -19.21 -20.82 -4.14
N SER A 201 -19.42 -22.11 -4.42
CA SER A 201 -19.59 -23.17 -3.42
C SER A 201 -18.41 -23.35 -2.46
N SER A 202 -17.20 -22.96 -2.88
CA SER A 202 -15.97 -23.05 -2.09
C SER A 202 -15.68 -21.81 -1.24
N LEU A 203 -16.53 -20.78 -1.33
CA LEU A 203 -16.36 -19.56 -0.55
C LEU A 203 -16.51 -19.83 0.94
N ALA A 204 -15.72 -19.12 1.75
CA ALA A 204 -15.88 -19.15 3.19
C ALA A 204 -17.28 -18.67 3.58
N ARG A 205 -17.87 -19.32 4.60
CA ARG A 205 -19.22 -19.00 5.07
C ARG A 205 -19.36 -17.50 5.37
N ASN A 206 -20.45 -16.90 4.89
CA ASN A 206 -20.78 -15.48 5.02
C ASN A 206 -19.77 -14.52 4.36
N ASP A 207 -18.96 -14.96 3.40
CA ASP A 207 -18.15 -14.07 2.56
C ASP A 207 -19.01 -13.40 1.46
N TRP A 208 -19.98 -12.59 1.91
CA TRP A 208 -20.90 -11.84 1.05
C TRP A 208 -20.19 -10.90 0.09
N TYR A 209 -18.98 -10.46 0.44
CA TYR A 209 -18.17 -9.63 -0.44
C TYR A 209 -17.71 -10.42 -1.68
N ARG A 210 -17.09 -11.59 -1.50
CA ARG A 210 -16.65 -12.40 -2.65
C ARG A 210 -17.81 -12.97 -3.44
N LEU A 211 -18.90 -13.35 -2.78
CA LEU A 211 -20.10 -13.85 -3.44
C LEU A 211 -20.70 -12.78 -4.38
N ARG A 212 -20.91 -11.57 -3.86
CA ARG A 212 -21.37 -10.41 -4.64
C ARG A 212 -20.41 -10.10 -5.79
N ARG A 213 -19.11 -10.06 -5.51
CA ARG A 213 -18.09 -9.77 -6.54
C ARG A 213 -18.10 -10.80 -7.66
N SER A 214 -18.34 -12.08 -7.35
CA SER A 214 -18.48 -13.11 -8.37
C SER A 214 -19.68 -12.84 -9.28
N LEU A 215 -20.84 -12.57 -8.68
CA LEU A 215 -22.06 -12.27 -9.45
C LEU A 215 -21.95 -10.99 -10.28
N GLU A 216 -21.29 -9.94 -9.76
CA GLU A 216 -20.97 -8.72 -10.52
C GLU A 216 -20.14 -9.03 -11.76
N ILE A 217 -19.10 -9.88 -11.65
CA ILE A 217 -18.25 -10.26 -12.77
C ILE A 217 -19.04 -11.09 -13.79
N LEU A 218 -19.82 -12.07 -13.32
CA LEU A 218 -20.71 -12.89 -14.16
C LEU A 218 -21.68 -12.01 -14.96
N LYS A 219 -22.36 -11.08 -14.28
CA LYS A 219 -23.32 -10.16 -14.91
C LYS A 219 -22.65 -9.20 -15.90
N SER A 220 -21.46 -8.71 -15.57
CA SER A 220 -20.74 -7.77 -16.43
C SER A 220 -20.13 -8.42 -17.67
N THR A 221 -19.80 -9.70 -17.62
CA THR A 221 -18.95 -10.34 -18.65
C THR A 221 -19.55 -11.61 -19.26
N GLY A 222 -20.63 -12.14 -18.68
CA GLY A 222 -21.18 -13.45 -19.03
C GLY A 222 -20.31 -14.64 -18.60
N SER A 223 -19.16 -14.40 -17.96
CA SER A 223 -18.19 -15.44 -17.58
C SER A 223 -17.86 -15.37 -16.08
N PRO A 224 -17.64 -16.51 -15.41
CA PRO A 224 -17.27 -16.52 -13.99
C PRO A 224 -15.87 -15.93 -13.77
N PRO A 225 -15.55 -15.47 -12.55
CA PRO A 225 -14.22 -14.93 -12.22
C PRO A 225 -13.06 -15.87 -12.59
N SER A 226 -13.28 -17.19 -12.53
CA SER A 226 -12.28 -18.20 -12.86
C SER A 226 -11.90 -18.25 -14.34
N SER A 227 -12.70 -17.66 -15.23
CA SER A 227 -12.38 -17.60 -16.67
C SER A 227 -11.32 -16.55 -16.99
N PHE A 228 -11.05 -15.63 -16.06
CA PHE A 228 -10.07 -14.56 -16.26
C PHE A 228 -8.70 -15.00 -15.76
N ARG A 229 -7.69 -14.86 -16.64
CA ARG A 229 -6.30 -15.18 -16.31
C ARG A 229 -5.80 -14.25 -15.20
N VAL A 230 -5.25 -14.84 -14.14
CA VAL A 230 -4.54 -14.12 -13.09
C VAL A 230 -3.04 -14.18 -13.43
N PRO A 231 -2.36 -13.05 -13.70
CA PRO A 231 -0.95 -13.07 -14.13
C PRO A 231 -0.01 -13.81 -13.17
N TYR A 232 -0.27 -13.71 -11.87
CA TYR A 232 0.48 -14.44 -10.84
C TYR A 232 0.40 -15.97 -10.97
N ASP A 233 -0.76 -16.51 -11.35
CA ASP A 233 -0.94 -17.96 -11.45
C ASP A 233 -0.09 -18.51 -12.61
N SER A 234 -0.06 -17.79 -13.75
CA SER A 234 0.83 -18.13 -14.86
C SER A 234 2.31 -17.98 -14.52
N PHE A 235 2.67 -16.96 -13.75
CA PHE A 235 4.02 -16.83 -13.23
C PHE A 235 4.42 -18.06 -12.39
N ARG A 236 3.51 -18.57 -11.55
CA ARG A 236 3.74 -19.80 -10.77
C ARG A 236 3.79 -21.06 -11.61
N GLU A 237 2.95 -21.19 -12.64
CA GLU A 237 2.97 -22.33 -13.55
C GLU A 237 4.32 -22.41 -14.27
N ASN A 238 4.83 -21.28 -14.76
CA ASN A 238 6.14 -21.19 -15.40
C ASN A 238 7.29 -21.59 -14.45
N LEU A 239 7.22 -21.21 -13.17
CA LEU A 239 8.20 -21.62 -12.14
C LEU A 239 8.24 -23.13 -11.91
N ASN A 240 7.11 -23.82 -12.06
CA ASN A 240 7.00 -25.25 -11.80
C ASN A 240 7.12 -26.11 -13.07
N SER A 241 7.42 -25.51 -14.22
CA SER A 241 7.58 -26.25 -15.48
C SER A 241 8.82 -27.14 -15.44
N PRO A 242 8.76 -28.41 -15.89
CA PRO A 242 9.90 -29.33 -15.88
C PRO A 242 11.10 -28.83 -16.70
N ASP A 243 10.91 -27.99 -17.73
CA ASP A 243 11.99 -27.37 -18.49
C ASP A 243 12.83 -26.35 -17.68
N ALA A 244 12.35 -25.94 -16.49
CA ALA A 244 13.08 -25.07 -15.57
C ALA A 244 14.02 -25.83 -14.62
N ASN A 245 13.95 -27.17 -14.61
CA ASN A 245 14.70 -28.09 -13.76
C ASN A 245 15.78 -28.89 -14.50
N ASP A 246 15.97 -28.69 -15.81
CA ASP A 246 17.10 -29.27 -16.52
C ASP A 246 18.33 -28.39 -16.27
N PHE A 247 19.43 -28.98 -15.80
CA PHE A 247 20.67 -28.39 -15.26
C PHE A 247 20.67 -28.07 -13.74
N ASP A 248 20.76 -29.11 -12.91
CA ASP A 248 21.92 -29.28 -12.00
C ASP A 248 21.79 -30.61 -11.21
N GLU A 249 22.48 -31.65 -11.70
CA GLU A 249 22.83 -32.83 -10.89
C GLU A 249 23.97 -32.46 -9.94
N ASN A 250 23.68 -31.73 -8.87
CA ASN A 250 24.49 -31.76 -7.66
C ASN A 250 23.64 -31.32 -6.47
N GLY A 251 23.38 -32.27 -5.57
CA GLY A 251 22.52 -32.08 -4.41
C GLY A 251 22.96 -30.93 -3.51
N SER A 252 22.31 -29.78 -3.64
CA SER A 252 22.21 -28.76 -2.60
C SER A 252 20.73 -28.49 -2.37
N SER A 253 20.26 -28.80 -1.17
CA SER A 253 18.91 -28.45 -0.74
C SER A 253 18.79 -26.93 -0.61
N GLY A 254 18.08 -26.27 -1.53
CA GLY A 254 17.71 -24.87 -1.37
C GLY A 254 17.06 -24.29 -2.61
N ASP A 255 15.76 -24.02 -2.51
CA ASP A 255 14.89 -22.94 -3.05
C ASP A 255 15.31 -21.98 -4.19
N ASP A 256 16.49 -22.07 -4.79
CA ASP A 256 17.04 -21.11 -5.76
C ASP A 256 16.93 -21.61 -7.23
N ILE A 257 15.83 -22.27 -7.58
CA ILE A 257 15.56 -22.69 -8.98
C ILE A 257 15.07 -21.50 -9.82
N SER A 258 15.88 -21.12 -10.82
CA SER A 258 15.62 -20.36 -12.07
C SER A 258 14.58 -19.22 -12.11
N ILE A 259 14.51 -18.36 -11.06
CA ILE A 259 13.72 -17.10 -11.07
C ILE A 259 14.09 -16.16 -12.26
N GLN A 260 15.32 -16.24 -12.75
CA GLN A 260 15.88 -15.33 -13.78
C GLN A 260 15.15 -15.40 -15.13
N ASN A 261 14.80 -16.60 -15.60
CA ASN A 261 14.12 -16.74 -16.90
C ASN A 261 12.69 -16.15 -16.86
N ILE A 262 12.06 -16.09 -15.69
CA ILE A 262 10.66 -15.64 -15.54
C ILE A 262 10.60 -14.12 -15.29
N GLN A 263 11.67 -13.54 -14.74
CA GLN A 263 11.89 -12.09 -14.70
C GLN A 263 11.89 -11.47 -16.12
N THR A 264 12.16 -12.27 -17.17
CA THR A 264 12.14 -11.81 -18.57
C THR A 264 10.76 -11.43 -19.10
N ASP A 265 9.64 -11.78 -18.44
CA ASP A 265 8.27 -11.38 -18.85
C ASP A 265 7.67 -10.22 -18.02
N LEU A 266 8.35 -9.75 -16.97
CA LEU A 266 7.85 -8.65 -16.12
C LEU A 266 8.11 -7.27 -16.74
N ASP A 267 7.28 -6.28 -16.44
CA ASP A 267 7.49 -4.93 -17.01
C ASP A 267 8.75 -4.20 -16.51
N TYR A 268 9.24 -4.56 -15.32
CA TYR A 268 10.39 -3.94 -14.66
C TYR A 268 11.32 -5.01 -14.08
N ASP A 269 12.56 -4.61 -13.82
CA ASP A 269 13.49 -5.39 -13.01
C ASP A 269 13.21 -5.12 -11.51
N PHE A 270 12.45 -6.01 -10.87
CA PHE A 270 12.03 -5.84 -9.47
C PHE A 270 13.03 -6.42 -8.48
N LEU A 271 13.58 -5.56 -7.62
CA LEU A 271 14.38 -5.96 -6.46
C LEU A 271 13.50 -6.03 -5.21
N CYS A 272 13.01 -7.23 -4.89
CA CYS A 272 12.02 -7.45 -3.84
C CYS A 272 12.67 -7.92 -2.53
N PHE A 273 12.55 -7.11 -1.47
CA PHE A 273 13.07 -7.40 -0.14
C PHE A 273 11.95 -7.53 0.89
N PHE A 274 12.03 -8.54 1.76
CA PHE A 274 11.10 -8.75 2.87
C PHE A 274 11.83 -8.60 4.19
N LEU A 275 11.61 -7.48 4.88
CA LEU A 275 12.24 -7.16 6.16
C LEU A 275 11.44 -7.76 7.32
N SER A 276 12.05 -8.60 8.15
CA SER A 276 11.41 -9.19 9.33
C SER A 276 12.40 -9.47 10.46
N SER A 277 11.93 -9.51 11.70
CA SER A 277 12.68 -9.95 12.88
C SER A 277 12.11 -11.27 13.42
N PRO A 278 12.79 -11.93 14.39
CA PRO A 278 12.20 -13.02 15.16
C PRO A 278 10.83 -12.63 15.74
N ARG A 279 9.88 -13.57 15.75
CA ARG A 279 8.46 -13.27 15.99
C ARG A 279 8.19 -12.67 17.36
N VAL A 280 8.94 -13.09 18.37
CA VAL A 280 8.80 -12.56 19.74
C VAL A 280 9.16 -11.08 19.77
N ASP A 281 10.26 -10.68 19.12
CA ASP A 281 10.70 -9.29 19.07
C ASP A 281 9.79 -8.44 18.20
N LEU A 282 9.30 -9.00 17.08
CA LEU A 282 8.28 -8.37 16.26
C LEU A 282 6.99 -8.12 17.04
N TYR A 283 6.53 -9.09 17.83
CA TYR A 283 5.32 -8.91 18.64
C TYR A 283 5.51 -7.86 19.74
N ARG A 284 6.69 -7.80 20.36
CA ARG A 284 7.03 -6.74 21.30
C ARG A 284 7.00 -5.37 20.64
N SER A 285 7.62 -5.22 19.45
CA SER A 285 7.63 -3.93 18.74
C SER A 285 6.23 -3.49 18.31
N ILE A 286 5.38 -4.43 17.90
CA ILE A 286 3.97 -4.17 17.59
C ILE A 286 3.21 -3.71 18.84
N ASP A 287 3.38 -4.40 19.96
CA ASP A 287 2.67 -4.09 21.20
C ASP A 287 3.06 -2.70 21.73
N PHE A 288 4.36 -2.39 21.73
CA PHE A 288 4.90 -1.07 22.06
C PHE A 288 4.37 0.03 21.14
N ARG A 289 4.31 -0.24 19.83
CA ARG A 289 3.77 0.73 18.87
C ARG A 289 2.27 0.99 19.10
N CYS A 290 1.49 -0.03 19.46
CA CYS A 290 0.09 0.17 19.82
C CYS A 290 -0.07 1.07 21.04
N GLU A 291 0.83 0.98 22.03
CA GLU A 291 0.84 1.91 23.17
C GLU A 291 1.25 3.32 22.75
N ASP A 292 2.30 3.45 21.93
CA ASP A 292 2.78 4.75 21.46
C ASP A 292 1.67 5.48 20.68
N MET A 293 0.86 4.77 19.89
CA MET A 293 -0.30 5.31 19.17
C MET A 293 -1.42 5.84 20.07
N LEU A 294 -1.47 5.40 21.32
CA LEU A 294 -2.44 5.84 22.33
C LEU A 294 -1.88 6.89 23.28
N SER A 295 -0.58 7.16 23.17
CA SER A 295 0.11 8.11 24.03
C SER A 295 -0.04 9.52 23.43
N GLY A 296 -0.61 10.45 24.19
CA GLY A 296 -0.79 11.85 23.79
C GLY A 296 -2.23 12.24 23.44
N ALA A 297 -2.47 13.56 23.32
CA ALA A 297 -3.79 14.14 23.04
C ALA A 297 -4.23 14.00 21.57
N GLU A 298 -3.28 13.87 20.64
CA GLU A 298 -3.52 13.64 19.20
C GLU A 298 -3.15 12.20 18.82
N GLY A 299 -3.74 11.23 19.51
CA GLY A 299 -3.51 9.79 19.26
C GLY A 299 -4.54 9.16 18.31
N VAL A 300 -4.47 7.83 18.16
CA VAL A 300 -5.42 7.05 17.34
C VAL A 300 -6.87 7.18 17.82
N LEU A 301 -7.09 7.46 19.11
CA LEU A 301 -8.43 7.72 19.65
C LEU A 301 -9.02 9.03 19.12
N SER A 302 -8.19 10.05 18.93
CA SER A 302 -8.61 11.35 18.38
C SER A 302 -8.96 11.23 16.89
N GLU A 303 -8.16 10.47 16.13
CA GLU A 303 -8.49 10.15 14.73
C GLU A 303 -9.76 9.30 14.60
N ALA A 304 -9.95 8.31 15.49
CA ALA A 304 -11.16 7.50 15.53
C ALA A 304 -12.39 8.30 15.94
N ARG A 305 -12.24 9.26 16.86
CA ARG A 305 -13.29 10.23 17.21
C ARG A 305 -13.67 11.04 15.98
N TRP A 306 -12.70 11.59 15.25
CA TRP A 306 -12.95 12.35 14.03
C TRP A 306 -13.72 11.53 12.99
N LEU A 307 -13.38 10.26 12.79
CA LEU A 307 -14.14 9.36 11.91
C LEU A 307 -15.61 9.20 12.36
N LEU A 308 -15.86 9.07 13.66
CA LEU A 308 -17.23 9.00 14.20
C LEU A 308 -17.97 10.33 14.03
N ASP A 309 -17.29 11.46 14.18
CA ASP A 309 -17.87 12.80 14.05
C ASP A 309 -18.20 13.14 12.59
N LEU A 310 -17.50 12.52 11.63
CA LEU A 310 -17.89 12.51 10.21
C LEU A 310 -19.17 11.67 9.94
N GLY A 311 -19.73 11.01 10.95
CA GLY A 311 -20.89 10.12 10.81
C GLY A 311 -20.55 8.74 10.25
N LEU A 312 -19.26 8.38 10.17
CA LEU A 312 -18.86 7.04 9.72
C LEU A 312 -19.01 6.03 10.86
N LEU A 313 -19.63 4.89 10.55
CA LEU A 313 -19.77 3.80 11.50
C LEU A 313 -18.56 2.84 11.44
N PRO A 314 -18.24 2.14 12.55
CA PRO A 314 -17.24 1.09 12.52
C PRO A 314 -17.60 0.02 11.47
N ASN A 315 -16.59 -0.50 10.77
CA ASN A 315 -16.71 -1.59 9.78
C ASN A 315 -17.44 -1.27 8.45
N THR A 316 -17.78 -0.01 8.16
CA THR A 316 -18.49 0.35 6.92
C THR A 316 -17.60 0.61 5.71
N SER A 317 -16.45 1.26 5.88
CA SER A 317 -15.51 1.56 4.79
C SER A 317 -14.19 0.82 4.98
N SER A 318 -13.33 0.86 3.97
CA SER A 318 -11.95 0.34 4.12
C SER A 318 -11.19 1.07 5.25
N ALA A 319 -11.37 2.40 5.36
CA ALA A 319 -10.78 3.21 6.42
C ALA A 319 -11.27 2.77 7.82
N THR A 320 -12.59 2.61 8.02
CA THR A 320 -13.14 2.26 9.34
C THR A 320 -12.97 0.77 9.72
N ARG A 321 -12.61 -0.09 8.76
CA ARG A 321 -12.19 -1.49 9.00
C ARG A 321 -10.72 -1.63 9.35
N ALA A 322 -9.90 -0.60 9.12
CA ALA A 322 -8.47 -0.65 9.38
C ALA A 322 -8.19 -0.97 10.86
N ILE A 323 -7.12 -1.73 11.09
CA ILE A 323 -6.71 -2.16 12.44
C ILE A 323 -6.25 -0.93 13.23
N GLY A 324 -6.64 -0.85 14.49
CA GLY A 324 -6.48 0.35 15.32
C GLY A 324 -7.75 1.18 15.28
N TYR A 325 -8.10 1.69 14.09
CA TYR A 325 -9.30 2.52 13.91
C TYR A 325 -10.59 1.77 14.26
N ARG A 326 -10.78 0.55 13.75
CA ARG A 326 -11.97 -0.25 14.09
C ARG A 326 -12.14 -0.43 15.60
N GLN A 327 -11.08 -0.89 16.27
CA GLN A 327 -11.11 -1.15 17.71
C GLN A 327 -11.35 0.15 18.50
N ALA A 328 -10.72 1.25 18.09
CA ALA A 328 -10.88 2.56 18.71
C ALA A 328 -12.31 3.11 18.51
N MET A 329 -12.85 3.04 17.30
CA MET A 329 -14.22 3.47 17.01
C MET A 329 -15.25 2.63 17.76
N GLU A 330 -15.09 1.29 17.83
CA GLU A 330 -15.97 0.41 18.61
C GLU A 330 -15.92 0.75 20.11
N TYR A 331 -14.73 1.03 20.63
CA TYR A 331 -14.52 1.44 22.02
C TYR A 331 -15.19 2.78 22.31
N LEU A 332 -14.90 3.83 21.53
CA LEU A 332 -15.52 5.15 21.69
C LEU A 332 -17.04 5.13 21.50
N SER A 333 -17.56 4.34 20.55
CA SER A 333 -19.01 4.16 20.37
C SER A 333 -19.68 3.52 21.59
N LYS A 334 -18.95 2.67 22.33
CA LYS A 334 -19.43 2.12 23.59
C LYS A 334 -19.43 3.20 24.69
N CYS A 335 -18.35 3.96 24.81
CA CYS A 335 -18.23 5.05 25.78
C CYS A 335 -19.32 6.13 25.57
N ARG A 336 -19.59 6.53 24.32
CA ARG A 336 -20.67 7.47 23.97
C ARG A 336 -22.04 6.98 24.46
N ARG A 337 -22.37 5.70 24.28
CA ARG A 337 -23.61 5.09 24.79
C ARG A 337 -23.70 5.02 26.31
N GLN A 338 -22.55 5.03 27.00
CA GLN A 338 -22.45 5.04 28.45
C GLN A 338 -22.34 6.47 29.03
N GLY A 339 -22.65 7.51 28.24
CA GLY A 339 -22.60 8.90 28.70
C GLY A 339 -21.19 9.50 28.77
N GLY A 340 -20.24 8.95 28.00
CA GLY A 340 -18.87 9.45 27.94
C GLY A 340 -17.95 8.91 29.03
N VAL A 341 -18.33 7.83 29.70
CA VAL A 341 -17.55 7.22 30.78
C VAL A 341 -16.89 5.93 30.28
N SER A 342 -15.69 5.64 30.78
CA SER A 342 -15.05 4.33 30.64
C SER A 342 -14.29 3.97 31.90
N SER A 343 -14.19 2.67 32.19
CA SER A 343 -13.35 2.14 33.27
C SER A 343 -11.96 1.73 32.78
N PRO A 344 -10.94 1.68 33.66
CA PRO A 344 -9.62 1.13 33.31
C PRO A 344 -9.72 -0.27 32.68
N GLY A 345 -10.58 -1.13 33.22
CA GLY A 345 -10.77 -2.49 32.69
C GLY A 345 -11.25 -2.52 31.24
N GLU A 346 -12.14 -1.60 30.85
CA GLU A 346 -12.60 -1.48 29.47
C GLU A 346 -11.51 -0.96 28.54
N PHE A 347 -10.74 0.05 28.99
CA PHE A 347 -9.59 0.56 28.24
C PHE A 347 -8.54 -0.53 27.99
N TYR A 348 -8.13 -1.27 29.03
CA TYR A 348 -7.19 -2.39 28.88
C TYR A 348 -7.76 -3.53 28.01
N GLY A 349 -9.08 -3.75 28.07
CA GLY A 349 -9.77 -4.68 27.18
C GLY A 349 -9.67 -4.25 25.71
N PHE A 350 -9.84 -2.95 25.43
CA PHE A 350 -9.63 -2.36 24.11
C PHE A 350 -8.15 -2.50 23.67
N LEU A 351 -7.20 -2.08 24.50
CA LEU A 351 -5.77 -2.15 24.19
C LEU A 351 -5.34 -3.59 23.85
N ASN A 352 -5.78 -4.57 24.62
CA ASN A 352 -5.49 -5.98 24.37
C ASN A 352 -6.02 -6.44 22.99
N LYS A 353 -7.28 -6.08 22.66
CA LYS A 353 -7.88 -6.38 21.35
C LYS A 353 -7.12 -5.72 20.21
N PHE A 354 -6.70 -4.46 20.38
CA PHE A 354 -5.92 -3.74 19.38
C PHE A 354 -4.57 -4.42 19.13
N GLN A 355 -3.78 -4.66 20.19
CA GLN A 355 -2.50 -5.36 20.10
C GLN A 355 -2.65 -6.76 19.48
N GLN A 356 -3.65 -7.53 19.91
CA GLN A 356 -3.94 -8.86 19.35
C GLN A 356 -4.27 -8.80 17.84
N ALA A 357 -5.11 -7.84 17.43
CA ALA A 357 -5.47 -7.66 16.02
C ALA A 357 -4.23 -7.31 15.16
N SER A 358 -3.36 -6.43 15.66
CA SER A 358 -2.10 -6.06 15.01
C SER A 358 -1.13 -7.24 14.87
N ARG A 359 -0.95 -8.05 15.91
CA ARG A 359 -0.12 -9.28 15.85
C ARG A 359 -0.69 -10.32 14.89
N ASN A 360 -2.01 -10.47 14.86
CA ASN A 360 -2.69 -11.37 13.92
C ASN A 360 -2.50 -10.92 12.47
N PHE A 361 -2.51 -9.62 12.22
CA PHE A 361 -2.22 -9.07 10.90
C PHE A 361 -0.79 -9.29 10.47
N ALA A 362 0.19 -9.01 11.34
CA ALA A 362 1.59 -9.33 11.08
C ALA A 362 1.79 -10.82 10.76
N LYS A 363 1.12 -11.73 11.50
CA LYS A 363 1.13 -13.18 11.20
C LYS A 363 0.60 -13.47 9.80
N ARG A 364 -0.53 -12.86 9.40
CA ARG A 364 -1.10 -13.03 8.05
C ARG A 364 -0.16 -12.52 6.97
N GLN A 365 0.49 -11.38 7.18
CA GLN A 365 1.50 -10.84 6.26
C GLN A 365 2.65 -11.84 6.10
N MET A 366 3.23 -12.32 7.19
CA MET A 366 4.29 -13.34 7.12
C MET A 366 3.84 -14.62 6.41
N THR A 367 2.61 -15.10 6.65
CA THR A 367 2.07 -16.26 5.94
C THR A 367 1.93 -16.00 4.45
N TRP A 368 1.45 -14.83 4.04
CA TRP A 368 1.32 -14.44 2.63
C TRP A 368 2.67 -14.42 1.92
N PHE A 369 3.64 -13.66 2.46
CA PHE A 369 4.93 -13.45 1.80
C PHE A 369 5.86 -14.66 1.81
N ARG A 370 5.59 -15.68 2.64
CA ARG A 370 6.29 -16.98 2.53
C ARG A 370 6.03 -17.68 1.20
N CYS A 371 4.85 -17.45 0.63
CA CYS A 371 4.46 -18.04 -0.64
C CYS A 371 4.85 -17.17 -1.85
N GLU A 372 5.51 -16.02 -1.61
CA GLU A 372 5.96 -15.11 -2.66
C GLU A 372 7.44 -15.41 -3.01
N PRO A 373 7.71 -15.95 -4.21
CA PRO A 373 9.04 -16.45 -4.56
C PRO A 373 10.08 -15.34 -4.78
N MET A 374 9.65 -14.15 -5.23
CA MET A 374 10.56 -13.05 -5.58
C MET A 374 11.21 -12.36 -4.38
N TYR A 375 10.76 -12.62 -3.16
CA TYR A 375 11.22 -11.85 -2.00
C TYR A 375 12.49 -12.45 -1.37
N HIS A 376 13.50 -11.60 -1.25
CA HIS A 376 14.72 -11.84 -0.48
C HIS A 376 14.51 -11.43 0.98
N TRP A 377 14.62 -12.37 1.91
CA TRP A 377 14.27 -12.17 3.32
C TRP A 377 15.45 -11.61 4.12
N LEU A 378 15.26 -10.43 4.72
CA LEU A 378 16.26 -9.67 5.47
C LEU A 378 15.92 -9.60 6.95
N ASN A 379 16.93 -9.78 7.80
CA ASN A 379 16.80 -9.78 9.25
C ASN A 379 16.86 -8.36 9.79
N ALA A 380 15.71 -7.83 10.20
CA ALA A 380 15.54 -6.49 10.74
C ALA A 380 16.25 -6.26 12.09
N SER A 381 16.71 -7.32 12.76
CA SER A 381 17.51 -7.20 13.98
C SER A 381 18.98 -6.86 13.70
N ARG A 382 19.40 -6.80 12.43
CA ARG A 382 20.75 -6.39 12.02
C ARG A 382 20.87 -4.86 11.91
N PRO A 383 22.10 -4.31 11.98
CA PRO A 383 22.30 -2.88 11.84
C PRO A 383 21.71 -2.35 10.54
N LEU A 384 20.99 -1.22 10.63
CA LEU A 384 20.30 -0.61 9.49
C LEU A 384 21.26 -0.31 8.34
N ASP A 385 22.45 0.21 8.64
CA ASP A 385 23.45 0.56 7.63
C ASP A 385 23.91 -0.66 6.82
N ALA A 386 24.10 -1.82 7.46
CA ALA A 386 24.48 -3.04 6.76
C ALA A 386 23.38 -3.52 5.79
N ILE A 387 22.11 -3.34 6.15
CA ILE A 387 20.98 -3.65 5.27
C ILE A 387 20.91 -2.64 4.12
N LEU A 388 21.14 -1.35 4.39
CA LEU A 388 21.16 -0.28 3.39
C LEU A 388 22.26 -0.49 2.36
N GLU A 389 23.50 -0.75 2.79
CA GLU A 389 24.63 -1.03 1.89
C GLU A 389 24.31 -2.22 1.00
N PHE A 390 23.77 -3.31 1.56
CA PHE A 390 23.42 -4.48 0.76
C PHE A 390 22.38 -4.17 -0.33
N ILE A 391 21.31 -3.43 0.00
CA ILE A 391 20.28 -3.07 -0.99
C ILE A 391 20.81 -2.06 -2.01
N TYR A 392 21.67 -1.14 -1.58
CA TYR A 392 22.34 -0.18 -2.46
C TYR A 392 23.23 -0.91 -3.48
N ASP A 393 24.11 -1.80 -3.02
CA ASP A 393 24.99 -2.60 -3.88
C ASP A 393 24.19 -3.50 -4.83
N ALA A 394 23.08 -4.08 -4.35
CA ALA A 394 22.15 -4.85 -5.16
C ALA A 394 21.53 -4.04 -6.31
N TYR A 395 21.24 -2.77 -6.05
CA TYR A 395 20.70 -1.87 -7.05
C TYR A 395 21.75 -1.43 -8.09
N GLU A 396 22.98 -1.14 -7.64
CA GLU A 396 24.07 -0.68 -8.51
C GLU A 396 24.64 -1.80 -9.39
N LYS A 397 24.68 -3.05 -8.91
CA LYS A 397 25.19 -4.18 -9.70
C LYS A 397 24.24 -4.54 -10.85
N GLU A 398 24.77 -4.68 -12.06
CA GLU A 398 24.04 -5.17 -13.22
C GLU A 398 24.06 -6.71 -13.25
N SER A 399 22.88 -7.33 -13.22
CA SER A 399 22.62 -8.70 -13.71
C SER A 399 23.34 -9.88 -13.02
N GLU A 400 23.78 -9.77 -11.76
CA GLU A 400 24.18 -10.95 -10.97
C GLU A 400 23.00 -11.55 -10.19
N THR A 401 23.02 -12.87 -9.99
CA THR A 401 22.09 -13.55 -9.07
C THR A 401 22.19 -12.92 -7.68
N LEU A 402 21.10 -12.31 -7.22
CA LEU A 402 21.09 -11.65 -5.91
C LEU A 402 21.08 -12.69 -4.78
N VAL A 403 22.22 -12.86 -4.12
CA VAL A 403 22.34 -13.72 -2.94
C VAL A 403 22.42 -12.87 -1.67
N VAL A 404 21.52 -13.13 -0.72
CA VAL A 404 21.54 -12.46 0.59
C VAL A 404 22.65 -13.07 1.46
N PRO A 405 23.59 -12.28 2.01
CA PRO A 405 24.60 -12.78 2.92
C PRO A 405 23.99 -13.44 4.16
N ASP A 406 24.58 -14.53 4.67
CA ASP A 406 24.09 -15.23 5.86
C ASP A 406 23.99 -14.33 7.10
N SER A 407 24.82 -13.30 7.19
CA SER A 407 24.78 -12.30 8.27
C SER A 407 23.48 -11.48 8.28
N LEU A 408 22.88 -11.26 7.11
CA LEU A 408 21.66 -10.47 6.90
C LEU A 408 20.42 -11.34 6.65
N ARG A 409 20.62 -12.62 6.32
CA ARG A 409 19.54 -13.54 5.96
C ARG A 409 18.54 -13.74 7.10
N MET A 410 17.26 -13.67 6.77
CA MET A 410 16.17 -14.10 7.65
C MET A 410 15.58 -15.41 7.14
N ASN A 411 15.42 -16.39 8.02
CA ASN A 411 14.88 -17.69 7.64
C ASN A 411 13.36 -17.60 7.33
N LYS A 412 12.96 -18.11 6.16
CA LYS A 412 11.55 -18.21 5.72
C LYS A 412 10.77 -19.19 6.61
N ASP A 413 11.40 -20.30 6.98
CA ASP A 413 10.78 -21.46 7.64
C ASP A 413 11.03 -21.49 9.14
N LEU A 414 10.09 -20.90 9.87
CA LEU A 414 10.04 -20.97 11.33
C LEU A 414 9.25 -22.20 11.78
N ARG A 415 9.68 -23.40 11.39
CA ARG A 415 9.40 -24.64 12.19
C ARG A 415 10.35 -24.72 13.38
N ASN A 416 10.70 -23.57 13.97
CA ASN A 416 11.56 -23.52 15.14
C ASN A 416 10.70 -23.82 16.38
N SER A 417 10.74 -25.07 16.85
CA SER A 417 10.02 -25.52 18.06
C SER A 417 10.26 -24.61 19.27
N ARG A 418 11.47 -24.03 19.40
CA ARG A 418 11.79 -23.08 20.48
C ARG A 418 11.00 -21.78 20.37
N GLU A 419 10.94 -21.19 19.16
CA GLU A 419 10.16 -19.97 18.93
C GLU A 419 8.65 -20.24 19.09
N ALA A 420 8.17 -21.38 18.59
CA ALA A 420 6.78 -21.78 18.77
C ALA A 420 6.40 -21.93 20.26
N ASN A 421 7.29 -22.50 21.08
CA ASN A 421 7.09 -22.60 22.52
C ASN A 421 7.16 -21.23 23.22
N ALA A 422 8.10 -20.35 22.84
CA ALA A 422 8.17 -18.99 23.36
C ALA A 422 6.88 -18.19 23.06
N LEU A 423 6.27 -18.41 21.89
CA LEU A 423 5.01 -17.76 21.51
C LEU A 423 3.80 -18.24 22.30
N LYS A 424 3.76 -19.50 22.77
CA LYS A 424 2.66 -20.01 23.63
C LYS A 424 2.57 -19.22 24.95
N GLY A 425 3.72 -18.89 25.52
CA GLY A 425 3.83 -18.11 26.76
C GLY A 425 3.82 -16.59 26.56
N TYR A 426 3.76 -16.11 25.32
CA TYR A 426 3.88 -14.67 25.04
C TYR A 426 2.72 -13.89 25.68
N ARG A 427 3.07 -12.83 26.42
CA ARG A 427 2.15 -11.84 26.95
C ARG A 427 2.71 -10.45 26.66
N PRO A 428 1.88 -9.49 26.20
CA PRO A 428 2.30 -8.11 26.05
C PRO A 428 2.88 -7.59 27.37
N ARG A 429 4.01 -6.90 27.29
CA ARG A 429 4.59 -6.17 28.41
C ARG A 429 4.53 -4.71 28.04
N ASN A 430 3.60 -3.98 28.63
CA ASN A 430 3.38 -2.58 28.31
C ASN A 430 4.50 -1.69 28.91
N ARG A 431 4.79 -0.56 28.27
CA ARG A 431 5.74 0.47 28.76
C ARG A 431 5.03 1.65 29.40
N HIS A 432 3.93 2.09 28.80
CA HIS A 432 3.19 3.29 29.22
C HIS A 432 2.00 2.93 30.08
N PHE A 433 1.35 1.80 29.82
CA PHE A 433 0.13 1.37 30.51
C PHE A 433 0.37 0.11 31.36
N VAL A 434 1.08 0.26 32.48
CA VAL A 434 1.52 -0.84 33.37
C VAL A 434 0.55 -1.04 34.54
N GLY A 435 0.20 0.03 35.25
CA GLY A 435 -0.72 0.07 36.38
C GLY A 435 -2.05 0.73 36.02
N ARG A 436 -3.09 0.53 36.85
CA ARG A 436 -4.44 1.04 36.57
C ARG A 436 -4.52 2.56 36.39
N GLU A 437 -3.69 3.30 37.11
CA GLU A 437 -3.67 4.77 37.09
C GLU A 437 -3.05 5.35 35.81
N ASP A 438 -2.32 4.53 35.03
CA ASP A 438 -1.60 5.02 33.85
C ASP A 438 -2.56 5.39 32.69
N CYS A 439 -3.81 4.94 32.76
CA CYS A 439 -4.84 5.28 31.77
C CYS A 439 -5.69 6.49 32.17
N SER A 440 -5.46 7.11 33.34
CA SER A 440 -6.31 8.19 33.86
C SER A 440 -6.41 9.38 32.90
N SER A 441 -5.30 9.80 32.28
CA SER A 441 -5.31 10.87 31.28
C SER A 441 -6.18 10.55 30.06
N VAL A 442 -6.19 9.29 29.61
CA VAL A 442 -7.03 8.84 28.50
C VAL A 442 -8.51 8.82 28.91
N LEU A 443 -8.81 8.36 30.12
CA LEU A 443 -10.18 8.34 30.64
C LEU A 443 -10.74 9.75 30.85
N GLU A 444 -9.93 10.67 31.38
CA GLU A 444 -10.25 12.10 31.47
C GLU A 444 -10.50 12.69 30.08
N TRP A 445 -9.65 12.38 29.09
CA TRP A 445 -9.86 12.81 27.71
C TRP A 445 -11.18 12.27 27.11
N ILE A 446 -11.52 10.99 27.35
CA ILE A 446 -12.79 10.40 26.87
C ILE A 446 -14.00 11.13 27.43
N SER A 447 -13.97 11.46 28.73
CA SER A 447 -15.07 12.15 29.42
C SER A 447 -15.20 13.63 29.05
N SER A 448 -14.08 14.31 28.83
CA SER A 448 -14.05 15.75 28.54
C SER A 448 -14.23 16.07 27.06
N GLU A 449 -13.66 15.27 26.17
CA GLU A 449 -13.56 15.56 24.74
C GLU A 449 -14.03 14.39 23.88
N GLY A 450 -13.54 13.18 24.11
CA GLY A 450 -13.72 12.01 23.23
C GLY A 450 -15.18 11.65 22.89
N CYS A 451 -16.12 11.99 23.78
CA CYS A 451 -17.54 11.70 23.61
C CYS A 451 -18.43 12.92 23.32
N LYS A 452 -17.87 14.14 23.22
CA LYS A 452 -18.64 15.32 22.81
C LYS A 452 -18.80 15.32 21.29
N SER A 453 -20.04 15.18 20.81
CA SER A 453 -20.38 15.39 19.39
C SER A 453 -20.36 16.89 19.11
N GLU A 454 -19.52 17.33 18.17
CA GLU A 454 -19.54 18.72 17.68
C GLU A 454 -20.61 18.96 16.61
N VAL A 455 -21.37 17.93 16.22
CA VAL A 455 -22.45 18.07 15.25
C VAL A 455 -23.72 18.53 15.97
N PRO A 456 -24.23 19.76 15.73
CA PRO A 456 -25.53 20.14 16.24
C PRO A 456 -26.58 19.22 15.63
N CYS A 457 -27.44 18.66 16.47
CA CYS A 457 -28.64 17.97 16.03
C CYS A 457 -29.41 18.94 15.12
N VAL A 458 -29.34 18.73 13.80
CA VAL A 458 -30.28 19.37 12.89
C VAL A 458 -31.59 18.65 13.17
N GLU A 459 -32.45 19.31 13.95
CA GLU A 459 -33.84 18.90 14.14
C GLU A 459 -34.46 18.70 12.76
N GLY A 460 -34.89 17.47 12.48
CA GLY A 460 -35.56 17.12 11.24
C GLY A 460 -36.80 17.97 11.07
N THR A 461 -36.79 18.85 10.09
CA THR A 461 -38.02 19.41 9.54
C THR A 461 -38.74 18.29 8.80
N ALA A 462 -39.84 17.84 9.42
CA ALA A 462 -40.85 17.05 8.74
C ALA A 462 -41.42 17.85 7.57
N THR A 463 -41.32 17.30 6.36
CA THR A 463 -42.28 17.47 5.26
C THR A 463 -42.26 16.22 4.40
#